data_AF-A0A084SQI1-F1
#
_entry.id   AF-A0A084SQI1-F1
#
_cell.length_a   1.000
_cell.length_b   1.000
_cell.length_c   1.000
_cell.angle_alpha   90.00
_cell.angle_beta   90.00
_cell.angle_gamma   90.00
#
_symmetry.space_group_name_H-M   'P 1'
#
loop_
_entity.id
_entity.type
_entity.pdbx_description
1 polymer ?
#
loop_
_entity_poly.entity_id
_entity_poly.type
_entity_poly.pdbx_seq_one_letter_code
_entity_poly.pdbx_strand_id
1 'polypeptide(L)'
;MVYYPDLGVRDWLVSEVESIAAVETSVRTDSVKDARTHMDSLVLLLPANERAAVEELDGARDQFLEPKRAYPVVLFLLRDGDGARALREAPSLASWVRGSDPDPELLAEVDVEAERRAFEAGAGASPEEWLARWRAKEIPMDASNVVLSYRASLLERR
;
A
#
# COMPACT_ATOMS: atom_id res chain seq x y z
N MET A 1 -5.14 -3.79 1.30
CA MET A 1 -4.47 -3.09 2.42
C MET A 1 -2.99 -2.98 2.09
N VAL A 2 -2.37 -1.86 2.44
CA VAL A 2 -0.95 -1.58 2.20
C VAL A 2 -0.30 -1.22 3.53
N TYR A 3 0.82 -1.88 3.85
CA TYR A 3 1.64 -1.50 5.00
C TYR A 3 2.80 -0.60 4.55
N TYR A 4 3.03 0.48 5.27
CA TYR A 4 4.16 1.37 5.04
C TYR A 4 5.08 1.43 6.27
N PRO A 5 6.41 1.48 6.11
CA PRO A 5 7.36 1.51 7.23
C PRO A 5 7.43 2.87 7.93
N ASP A 6 7.17 3.97 7.19
CA ASP A 6 7.21 5.34 7.68
C ASP A 6 6.38 6.28 6.79
N LEU A 7 6.18 7.52 7.27
CA LEU A 7 5.34 8.52 6.60
C LEU A 7 5.88 8.98 5.23
N GLY A 8 7.20 8.96 5.03
CA GLY A 8 7.80 9.30 3.74
C GLY A 8 7.47 8.25 2.68
N VAL A 9 7.51 6.97 3.06
CA VAL A 9 7.13 5.86 2.17
C VAL A 9 5.63 5.81 1.91
N ARG A 10 4.81 6.21 2.89
CA ARG A 10 3.35 6.29 2.73
C ARG A 10 2.96 7.16 1.54
N ASP A 11 3.48 8.39 1.47
CA ASP A 11 3.07 9.36 0.47
C ASP A 11 3.49 8.94 -0.95
N TRP A 12 4.62 8.24 -1.08
CA TRP A 12 5.03 7.60 -2.34
C TRP A 12 4.09 6.45 -2.71
N LEU A 13 3.79 5.51 -1.81
CA LEU A 13 2.88 4.39 -2.08
C LEU A 13 1.49 4.87 -2.49
N VAL A 14 0.99 5.94 -1.86
CA VAL A 14 -0.27 6.60 -2.26
C VAL A 14 -0.17 7.09 -3.71
N SER A 15 0.91 7.79 -4.05
CA SER A 15 1.12 8.32 -5.41
C SER A 15 1.25 7.21 -6.47
N GLU A 16 1.89 6.09 -6.12
CA GLU A 16 1.96 4.91 -7.01
C GLU A 16 0.58 4.30 -7.26
N VAL A 17 -0.22 4.13 -6.21
CA VAL A 17 -1.58 3.58 -6.33
C VAL A 17 -2.47 4.51 -7.18
N GLU A 18 -2.35 5.83 -7.02
CA GLU A 18 -3.05 6.81 -7.87
C GLU A 18 -2.62 6.75 -9.33
N SER A 19 -1.32 6.57 -9.59
CA SER A 19 -0.78 6.43 -10.94
C SER A 19 -1.38 5.21 -11.65
N ILE A 20 -1.49 4.09 -10.96
CA ILE A 20 -2.07 2.84 -11.49
C ILE A 20 -3.57 2.98 -11.73
N ALA A 21 -4.28 3.65 -10.81
CA ALA A 21 -5.74 3.74 -10.83
C ALA A 21 -6.30 4.73 -11.86
N ALA A 22 -5.45 5.50 -12.52
CA ALA A 22 -5.80 6.76 -13.18
C ALA A 22 -6.38 7.78 -12.19
N VAL A 23 -5.62 8.86 -11.97
CA VAL A 23 -5.83 9.91 -10.96
C VAL A 23 -7.29 10.38 -10.83
N GLU A 24 -8.03 10.43 -11.94
CA GLU A 24 -9.41 10.93 -12.00
C GLU A 24 -10.44 10.04 -11.27
N THR A 25 -10.09 8.82 -10.89
CA THR A 25 -10.99 7.89 -10.19
C THR A 25 -10.61 7.62 -8.75
N SER A 26 -9.60 8.31 -8.22
CA SER A 26 -9.08 8.09 -6.86
C SER A 26 -9.38 9.25 -5.90
N VAL A 27 -9.69 8.92 -4.65
CA VAL A 27 -9.96 9.88 -3.57
C VAL A 27 -9.12 9.53 -2.35
N ARG A 28 -8.31 10.48 -1.88
CA ARG A 28 -7.61 10.37 -0.59
C ARG A 28 -8.50 10.83 0.53
N THR A 29 -8.56 10.07 1.63
CA THR A 29 -9.30 10.46 2.83
C THR A 29 -8.65 9.89 4.08
N ASP A 30 -8.78 10.56 5.22
CA ASP A 30 -8.35 10.05 6.53
C ASP A 30 -9.52 9.47 7.35
N SER A 31 -10.73 9.49 6.80
CA SER A 31 -11.96 9.15 7.50
C SER A 31 -12.68 7.96 6.87
N VAL A 32 -13.02 6.98 7.70
CA VAL A 32 -13.86 5.83 7.29
C VAL A 32 -15.27 6.28 6.92
N LYS A 33 -15.79 7.30 7.60
CA LYS A 33 -17.08 7.92 7.26
C LYS A 33 -17.07 8.51 5.86
N ASP A 34 -16.01 9.25 5.53
CA ASP A 34 -15.87 9.87 4.21
C ASP A 34 -15.64 8.83 3.11
N ALA A 35 -14.83 7.80 3.39
CA ALA A 35 -14.62 6.64 2.51
C ALA A 35 -15.93 5.93 2.11
N ARG A 36 -16.96 5.94 2.97
CA ARG A 36 -18.29 5.39 2.66
C ARG A 36 -19.08 6.23 1.66
N THR A 37 -18.78 7.51 1.51
CA THR A 37 -19.53 8.38 0.58
C THR A 37 -19.04 8.22 -0.86
N HIS A 38 -17.78 7.82 -1.06
CA HIS A 38 -17.15 7.67 -2.37
C HIS A 38 -17.29 6.26 -2.96
N MET A 39 -18.52 5.81 -3.21
CA MET A 39 -18.79 4.45 -3.71
C MET A 39 -18.32 4.20 -5.15
N ASP A 40 -18.21 5.27 -5.96
CA ASP A 40 -17.85 5.23 -7.38
C ASP A 40 -16.38 5.60 -7.64
N SER A 41 -15.53 5.53 -6.62
CA SER A 41 -14.11 5.91 -6.71
C SER A 41 -13.24 4.98 -5.88
N LEU A 42 -12.00 4.78 -6.33
CA LEU A 42 -10.96 4.14 -5.53
C LEU A 42 -10.66 5.02 -4.32
N VAL A 43 -10.84 4.51 -3.11
CA VAL A 43 -10.56 5.28 -1.90
C VAL A 43 -9.21 4.90 -1.33
N LEU A 44 -8.34 5.88 -1.11
CA LEU A 44 -7.05 5.73 -0.43
C LEU A 44 -7.22 6.24 1.00
N LEU A 45 -7.46 5.32 1.93
CA LEU A 45 -7.73 5.61 3.33
C LEU A 45 -6.42 5.70 4.12
N LEU A 46 -6.11 6.91 4.58
CA LEU A 46 -4.90 7.35 5.27
C LEU A 46 -5.25 7.84 6.69
N PRO A 47 -5.65 6.94 7.59
CA PRO A 47 -6.22 7.34 8.87
C PRO A 47 -5.20 8.06 9.74
N ALA A 48 -5.58 9.22 10.30
CA ALA A 48 -4.77 9.93 11.29
C ALA A 48 -4.70 9.15 12.63
N ASN A 49 -5.74 8.37 12.95
CA ASN A 49 -5.79 7.45 14.07
C ASN A 49 -6.10 6.05 13.57
N GLU A 50 -5.07 5.24 13.40
CA GLU A 50 -5.18 3.92 12.78
C GLU A 50 -6.05 2.95 13.57
N ARG A 51 -5.97 2.97 14.91
CA ARG A 51 -6.77 2.09 15.76
C ARG A 51 -8.26 2.41 15.62
N ALA A 52 -8.62 3.69 15.76
CA ALA A 52 -10.01 4.12 15.65
C ALA A 52 -10.58 3.83 14.25
N ALA A 53 -9.77 3.98 13.20
CA ALA A 53 -10.19 3.65 11.84
C ALA A 53 -10.45 2.15 11.66
N VAL A 54 -9.61 1.28 12.24
CA VAL A 54 -9.82 -0.18 12.21
C VAL A 54 -11.10 -0.57 12.97
N GLU A 55 -11.34 0.02 14.15
CA GLU A 55 -12.57 -0.20 14.93
C GLU A 55 -13.82 0.27 14.16
N GLU A 56 -13.76 1.43 13.51
CA GLU A 56 -14.87 1.95 12.70
C GLU A 56 -15.10 1.08 11.44
N LEU A 57 -14.04 0.60 10.78
CA LEU A 57 -14.16 -0.31 9.63
C LEU A 57 -14.80 -1.64 10.01
N ASP A 58 -14.45 -2.20 11.18
CA ASP A 58 -15.07 -3.44 11.67
C ASP A 58 -16.56 -3.23 11.96
N GLY A 59 -16.91 -2.11 12.62
CA GLY A 59 -18.31 -1.75 12.90
C GLY A 59 -19.13 -1.36 11.66
N ALA A 60 -18.48 -0.88 10.59
CA ALA A 60 -19.13 -0.46 9.36
C ALA A 60 -19.01 -1.47 8.21
N ARG A 61 -18.45 -2.66 8.46
CA ARG A 61 -18.14 -3.68 7.46
C ARG A 61 -19.27 -3.94 6.46
N ASP A 62 -20.49 -4.13 6.94
CA ASP A 62 -21.64 -4.46 6.10
C ASP A 62 -21.96 -3.35 5.09
N GLN A 63 -21.71 -2.10 5.45
CA GLN A 63 -21.92 -0.93 4.59
C GLN A 63 -20.87 -0.79 3.48
N PHE A 64 -19.72 -1.48 3.62
CA PHE A 64 -18.71 -1.60 2.56
C PHE A 64 -18.95 -2.83 1.67
N LEU A 65 -19.74 -3.80 2.13
CA LEU A 65 -20.10 -5.01 1.37
C LEU A 65 -21.35 -4.80 0.51
N GLU A 66 -22.34 -4.06 1.02
CA GLU A 66 -23.61 -3.84 0.33
C GLU A 66 -24.01 -2.35 0.37
N PRO A 67 -24.27 -1.70 -0.79
CA PRO A 67 -24.17 -2.21 -2.15
C PRO A 67 -22.72 -2.49 -2.61
N LYS A 68 -22.56 -3.41 -3.57
CA LYS A 68 -21.24 -3.79 -4.11
C LYS A 68 -20.59 -2.56 -4.75
N ARG A 69 -19.50 -2.07 -4.13
CA ARG A 69 -18.75 -0.90 -4.61
C ARG A 69 -18.14 -1.19 -5.99
N ALA A 70 -18.11 -0.17 -6.84
CA ALA A 70 -17.46 -0.26 -8.15
C ALA A 70 -15.92 -0.32 -8.02
N TYR A 71 -15.39 0.34 -6.98
CA TYR A 71 -13.96 0.43 -6.71
C TYR A 71 -13.64 0.10 -5.24
N PRO A 72 -12.45 -0.47 -4.98
CA PRO A 72 -12.07 -0.88 -3.64
C PRO A 72 -11.69 0.30 -2.74
N VAL A 73 -11.55 0.01 -1.44
CA VAL A 73 -10.96 0.91 -0.45
C VAL A 73 -9.59 0.35 -0.07
N VAL A 74 -8.54 1.11 -0.34
CA VAL A 74 -7.16 0.78 0.00
C VAL A 74 -6.82 1.42 1.33
N LEU A 75 -6.80 0.62 2.39
CA LEU A 75 -6.35 1.03 3.71
C LEU A 75 -4.81 1.02 3.79
N PHE A 76 -4.22 2.16 4.17
CA PHE A 76 -2.80 2.32 4.44
C PHE A 76 -2.53 2.33 5.94
N LEU A 77 -1.65 1.45 6.41
CA LEU A 77 -1.28 1.35 7.83
C LEU A 77 0.24 1.35 8.01
N LEU A 78 0.69 1.98 9.09
CA LEU A 78 2.05 1.90 9.55
C LEU A 78 2.35 0.45 9.96
N ARG A 79 3.46 -0.06 9.45
CA ARG A 79 3.97 -1.38 9.78
C ARG A 79 4.25 -1.44 11.28
N ASP A 80 3.71 -2.47 11.93
CA ASP A 80 3.79 -2.66 13.38
C ASP A 80 3.17 -1.52 14.23
N GLY A 81 2.45 -0.61 13.57
CA GLY A 81 1.68 0.48 14.16
C GLY A 81 0.39 0.00 14.81
N ASP A 82 -0.36 0.96 15.34
CA ASP A 82 -1.55 0.68 16.14
C ASP A 82 -2.68 0.08 15.30
N GLY A 83 -2.81 0.43 14.02
CA GLY A 83 -3.78 -0.21 13.12
C GLY A 83 -3.43 -1.66 12.81
N ALA A 84 -2.13 -1.95 12.60
CA ALA A 84 -1.66 -3.32 12.35
C ALA A 84 -1.85 -4.23 13.57
N ARG A 85 -1.85 -3.67 14.79
CA ARG A 85 -2.19 -4.39 16.02
C ARG A 85 -3.69 -4.56 16.18
N ALA A 86 -4.47 -3.49 16.00
CA ALA A 86 -5.92 -3.52 16.08
C ALA A 86 -6.53 -4.54 15.09
N LEU A 87 -5.98 -4.66 13.88
CA LEU A 87 -6.42 -5.67 12.91
C LEU A 87 -6.21 -7.11 13.35
N ARG A 88 -5.16 -7.39 14.13
CA ARG A 88 -4.94 -8.72 14.72
C ARG A 88 -5.95 -9.03 15.81
N GLU A 89 -6.46 -8.00 16.46
CA GLU A 89 -7.48 -8.06 17.51
C GLU A 89 -8.92 -8.07 16.94
N ALA A 90 -9.09 -7.87 15.61
CA ALA A 90 -10.37 -7.85 14.90
C ALA A 90 -10.48 -9.00 13.86
N PRO A 91 -10.86 -10.23 14.26
CA PRO A 91 -10.85 -11.42 13.39
C PRO A 91 -11.82 -11.31 12.20
N SER A 92 -12.96 -10.64 12.38
CA SER A 92 -13.98 -10.37 11.35
C SER A 92 -13.44 -9.50 10.23
N LEU A 93 -12.79 -8.39 10.59
CA LEU A 93 -12.15 -7.49 9.64
C LEU A 93 -10.92 -8.12 9.00
N ALA A 94 -10.11 -8.87 9.76
CA ALA A 94 -8.99 -9.63 9.21
C ALA A 94 -9.44 -10.67 8.19
N SER A 95 -10.57 -11.36 8.43
CA SER A 95 -11.17 -12.29 7.48
C SER A 95 -11.75 -11.58 6.26
N TRP A 96 -12.27 -10.36 6.39
CA TRP A 96 -12.76 -9.55 5.26
C TRP A 96 -11.61 -9.01 4.41
N VAL A 97 -10.56 -8.48 5.04
CA VAL A 97 -9.34 -8.01 4.38
C VAL A 97 -8.59 -9.14 3.68
N ARG A 98 -8.69 -10.38 4.19
CA ARG A 98 -8.11 -11.60 3.59
C ARG A 98 -9.06 -12.38 2.67
N GLY A 99 -10.37 -12.11 2.72
CA GLY A 99 -11.42 -12.96 2.15
C GLY A 99 -12.45 -12.22 1.29
N SER A 100 -12.26 -10.93 1.01
CA SER A 100 -12.51 -10.47 -0.35
C SER A 100 -11.40 -11.14 -1.17
N ASP A 101 -11.70 -12.16 -1.97
CA ASP A 101 -10.79 -12.68 -3.00
C ASP A 101 -10.62 -11.55 -4.03
N PRO A 102 -9.51 -10.81 -4.08
CA PRO A 102 -8.86 -10.72 -5.36
C PRO A 102 -8.51 -12.16 -5.72
N ASP A 103 -9.06 -12.63 -6.83
CA ASP A 103 -8.67 -13.91 -7.41
C ASP A 103 -7.14 -14.07 -7.26
N PRO A 104 -6.64 -15.08 -6.53
CA PRO A 104 -5.20 -15.26 -6.36
C PRO A 104 -4.49 -15.49 -7.71
N GLU A 105 -5.25 -15.82 -8.77
CA GLU A 105 -4.80 -15.82 -10.16
C GLU A 105 -4.77 -14.41 -10.82
N LEU A 106 -5.43 -13.39 -10.26
CA LEU A 106 -5.36 -11.97 -10.71
C LEU A 106 -4.38 -11.12 -9.89
N LEU A 107 -4.04 -11.51 -8.66
CA LEU A 107 -2.91 -10.93 -7.90
C LEU A 107 -1.57 -11.64 -8.16
N ALA A 108 -1.59 -12.77 -8.87
CA ALA A 108 -0.45 -13.23 -9.64
C ALA A 108 -0.54 -12.48 -11.00
N GLU A 109 0.37 -11.61 -11.40
CA GLU A 109 1.79 -11.57 -11.17
C GLU A 109 2.18 -10.10 -11.03
N VAL A 110 2.72 -9.69 -9.87
CA VAL A 110 3.74 -8.63 -9.95
C VAL A 110 4.85 -9.29 -10.76
N ASP A 111 4.93 -8.99 -12.06
CA ASP A 111 6.01 -9.45 -12.91
C ASP A 111 7.29 -8.86 -12.33
N VAL A 112 7.93 -9.63 -11.46
CA VAL A 112 9.17 -9.25 -10.77
C VAL A 112 10.24 -8.89 -11.80
N GLU A 113 10.18 -9.47 -12.99
CA GLU A 113 11.08 -9.17 -14.09
C GLU A 113 10.71 -7.84 -14.79
N ALA A 114 9.43 -7.48 -14.90
CA ALA A 114 9.01 -6.13 -15.31
C ALA A 114 9.39 -5.07 -14.27
N GLU A 115 9.18 -5.35 -12.98
CA GLU A 115 9.56 -4.44 -11.89
C GLU A 115 11.08 -4.27 -11.80
N ARG A 116 11.86 -5.33 -12.03
CA ARG A 116 13.32 -5.24 -12.18
C ARG A 116 13.70 -4.37 -13.36
N ARG A 117 13.10 -4.56 -14.53
CA ARG A 117 13.37 -3.74 -15.71
C ARG A 117 13.02 -2.27 -15.47
N ALA A 118 11.91 -1.99 -14.79
CA ALA A 118 11.52 -0.64 -14.42
C ALA A 118 12.50 -0.02 -13.40
N PHE A 119 12.96 -0.80 -12.42
CA PHE A 119 14.00 -0.38 -11.49
C PHE A 119 15.31 -0.06 -12.21
N GLU A 120 15.77 -0.95 -13.11
CA GLU A 120 16.99 -0.77 -13.89
C GLU A 120 16.91 0.46 -14.81
N ALA A 121 15.76 0.70 -15.44
CA ALA A 121 15.52 1.88 -16.26
C ALA A 121 15.55 3.19 -15.46
N GLY A 122 15.02 3.17 -14.22
CA GLY A 122 14.96 4.37 -13.37
C GLY A 122 16.25 4.65 -12.59
N ALA A 123 16.89 3.61 -12.08
CA ALA A 123 18.07 3.70 -11.21
C ALA A 123 19.40 3.56 -11.97
N GLY A 124 19.36 3.12 -13.23
CA GLY A 124 20.53 2.94 -14.09
C GLY A 124 21.45 1.78 -13.67
N ALA A 125 20.98 0.91 -12.78
CA ALA A 125 21.72 -0.23 -12.26
C ALA A 125 20.73 -1.33 -11.83
N SER A 126 21.19 -2.58 -11.80
CA SER A 126 20.40 -3.67 -11.22
C SER A 126 20.13 -3.43 -9.72
N PRO A 127 19.04 -3.97 -9.16
CA PRO A 127 18.77 -3.89 -7.72
C PRO A 127 19.97 -4.30 -6.85
N GLU A 128 20.69 -5.36 -7.24
CA GLU A 128 21.85 -5.87 -6.52
C GLU A 128 23.05 -4.92 -6.56
N GLU A 129 23.38 -4.39 -7.75
CA GLU A 129 24.47 -3.44 -7.92
C GLU A 129 24.17 -2.11 -7.22
N TRP A 130 22.93 -1.65 -7.31
CA TRP A 130 22.48 -0.44 -6.65
C TRP A 130 22.56 -0.61 -5.12
N LEU A 131 22.10 -1.74 -4.58
CA LEU A 131 22.21 -2.06 -3.15
C LEU A 131 23.66 -2.17 -2.69
N ALA A 132 24.55 -2.76 -3.49
CA ALA A 132 25.97 -2.85 -3.17
C ALA A 132 26.58 -1.44 -2.99
N ARG A 133 26.29 -0.52 -3.91
CA ARG A 133 26.75 0.88 -3.86
C ARG A 133 26.13 1.65 -2.69
N TRP A 134 24.85 1.40 -2.41
CA TRP A 134 24.17 1.96 -1.24
C TRP A 134 24.80 1.50 0.07
N ARG A 135 25.04 0.19 0.23
CA ARG A 135 25.72 -0.41 1.40
C ARG A 135 27.17 0.09 1.53
N ALA A 136 27.83 0.36 0.40
CA ALA A 136 29.16 0.98 0.34
C ALA A 136 29.17 2.50 0.62
N LYS A 137 28.00 3.12 0.82
CA LYS A 137 27.82 4.57 1.05
C LYS A 137 28.26 5.46 -0.12
N GLU A 138 28.23 4.92 -1.33
CA GLU A 138 28.56 5.65 -2.57
C GLU A 138 27.37 6.46 -3.10
N ILE A 139 26.17 6.21 -2.58
CA ILE A 139 24.92 6.87 -2.95
C ILE A 139 24.49 7.77 -1.76
N PRO A 140 24.15 9.06 -1.99
CA PRO A 140 23.76 9.99 -0.92
C PRO A 140 22.54 9.52 -0.13
N MET A 141 22.59 9.66 1.20
CA MET A 141 21.50 9.25 2.08
C MET A 141 20.40 10.31 2.15
N ASP A 142 19.58 10.37 1.11
CA ASP A 142 18.36 11.18 1.04
C ASP A 142 17.10 10.31 0.98
N ALA A 143 15.93 10.92 1.15
CA ALA A 143 14.66 10.22 1.19
C ALA A 143 14.40 9.39 -0.08
N SER A 144 14.82 9.88 -1.25
CA SER A 144 14.65 9.17 -2.53
C SER A 144 15.49 7.90 -2.57
N ASN A 145 16.75 7.97 -2.12
CA ASN A 145 17.65 6.82 -2.09
C ASN A 145 17.29 5.83 -0.99
N VAL A 146 16.76 6.28 0.15
CA VAL A 146 16.22 5.38 1.18
C VAL A 146 15.06 4.54 0.60
N VAL A 147 14.16 5.15 -0.16
CA VAL A 147 13.05 4.45 -0.84
C VAL A 147 13.57 3.47 -1.89
N LEU A 148 14.51 3.90 -2.76
CA LEU A 148 15.13 3.01 -3.75
C LEU A 148 15.83 1.82 -3.09
N SER A 149 16.43 2.00 -1.92
CA SER A 149 17.04 0.89 -1.18
C SER A 149 16.03 -0.15 -0.72
N TYR A 150 14.82 0.29 -0.33
CA TYR A 150 13.75 -0.61 0.05
C TYR A 150 13.21 -1.37 -1.16
N ARG A 151 12.93 -0.66 -2.26
CA ARG A 151 12.49 -1.27 -3.52
C ARG A 151 13.52 -2.28 -4.05
N ALA A 152 14.80 -1.93 -4.04
CA ALA A 152 15.87 -2.82 -4.44
C ALA A 152 15.95 -4.07 -3.54
N SER A 153 15.72 -3.93 -2.23
CA SER A 153 15.74 -5.06 -1.29
C SER A 153 14.60 -6.06 -1.49
N LEU A 154 13.46 -5.61 -2.01
CA LEU A 154 12.34 -6.48 -2.39
C LEU A 154 12.60 -7.23 -3.70
N LEU A 155 13.49 -6.71 -4.56
CA LEU A 155 13.85 -7.26 -5.86
C LEU A 155 15.19 -8.05 -5.85
N GLU A 156 15.92 -8.04 -4.74
CA GLU A 156 17.18 -8.79 -4.54
C GLU A 156 16.89 -10.30 -4.63
N ARG A 157 17.45 -10.97 -5.64
CA ARG A 157 17.28 -12.43 -5.81
C ARG A 157 17.93 -13.17 -4.62
N ARG A 158 17.16 -14.03 -3.94
CA ARG A 158 17.67 -14.99 -2.94
C ARG A 158 18.21 -16.26 -3.59
#